data_AF-A0A3D5ZPG7-F1
#
_entry.id   AF-A0A3D5ZPG7-F1
#
_cell.length_a   1.000
_cell.length_b   1.000
_cell.length_c   1.000
_cell.angle_alpha   90.00
_cell.angle_beta   90.00
_cell.angle_gamma   90.00
#
_symmetry.space_group_name_H-M   'P 1'
#
loop_
_entity.id
_entity.type
_entity.pdbx_description
1 polymer ?
#
loop_
_entity_poly.entity_id
_entity_poly.type
_entity_poly.pdbx_seq_one_letter_code
_entity_poly.pdbx_strand_id
1 'polypeptide(L)'
;MAGYKQNNQLNEKDSLQDMLELEKSVVKMYVTAVTEAANKPVRSAIKSLLTESADDQYEIFKLMRDNGYYEPAPADKAVIDREKDTFKKAQTELKKAAGR
;
A
#
# COMPACT_ATOMS: atom_id res chain seq x y z
N MET A 1 0.70 37.81 28.00
CA MET A 1 0.87 37.18 26.68
C MET A 1 -0.35 36.32 26.42
N ALA A 2 -1.16 36.67 25.43
CA ALA A 2 -2.41 35.99 25.10
C ALA A 2 -2.15 34.54 24.68
N GLY A 3 -2.97 33.62 25.19
CA GLY A 3 -2.76 32.19 25.07
C GLY A 3 -2.85 31.67 23.64
N TYR A 4 -1.86 30.88 23.23
CA TYR A 4 -1.98 29.99 22.08
C TYR A 4 -2.86 28.80 22.48
N LYS A 5 -4.19 28.94 22.32
CA LYS A 5 -5.03 27.76 22.20
C LYS A 5 -4.83 27.22 20.79
N GLN A 6 -3.92 26.26 20.62
CA GLN A 6 -3.90 25.45 19.41
C GLN A 6 -5.20 24.65 19.37
N ASN A 7 -6.18 25.10 18.58
CA ASN A 7 -7.26 24.23 18.12
C ASN A 7 -6.67 23.30 17.06
N ASN A 8 -5.94 22.28 17.51
CA ASN A 8 -5.39 21.25 16.63
C ASN A 8 -6.41 20.11 16.48
N GLN A 9 -7.56 20.42 15.89
CA GLN A 9 -8.54 19.41 15.50
C GLN A 9 -8.30 19.09 14.02
N LEU A 10 -7.75 17.89 13.76
CA LEU A 10 -7.70 17.34 12.41
C LEU A 10 -9.14 17.28 11.89
N ASN A 11 -9.36 17.76 10.68
CA ASN A 11 -10.64 17.53 10.01
C ASN A 11 -10.73 16.05 9.60
N GLU A 12 -11.91 15.62 9.16
CA GLU A 12 -12.14 14.22 8.77
C GLU A 12 -11.15 13.76 7.68
N LYS A 13 -10.88 14.60 6.68
CA LYS A 13 -9.94 14.29 5.61
C LYS A 13 -8.52 14.09 6.13
N ASP A 14 -8.03 14.99 6.98
CA ASP A 14 -6.68 14.87 7.56
C ASP A 14 -6.57 13.62 8.43
N SER A 15 -7.60 13.33 9.23
CA SER A 15 -7.65 12.12 10.07
C SER A 15 -7.63 10.84 9.23
N LEU A 16 -8.40 10.80 8.14
CA LEU A 16 -8.42 9.67 7.21
C LEU A 16 -7.11 9.51 6.46
N GLN A 17 -6.47 10.62 6.08
CA GLN A 17 -5.15 10.60 5.44
C GLN A 17 -4.09 10.03 6.38
N ASP A 18 -4.07 10.44 7.65
CA ASP A 18 -3.14 9.93 8.66
C ASP A 18 -3.34 8.41 8.87
N MET A 19 -4.59 7.97 9.00
CA MET A 19 -4.90 6.53 9.10
C MET A 19 -4.47 5.76 7.85
N LEU A 20 -4.71 6.31 6.65
CA LEU A 20 -4.30 5.70 5.39
C LEU A 20 -2.78 5.53 5.30
N GLU A 21 -2.01 6.53 5.75
CA GLU A 21 -0.55 6.48 5.77
C GLU A 21 -0.02 5.50 6.81
N LEU A 22 -0.65 5.44 7.98
CA LEU A 22 -0.34 4.48 9.02
C LEU A 22 -0.50 3.05 8.51
N GLU A 23 -1.66 2.72 7.93
CA GLU A 23 -1.91 1.36 7.42
C GLU A 23 -0.94 0.97 6.30
N LYS A 24 -0.61 1.91 5.39
CA LYS A 24 0.43 1.68 4.38
C LYS A 24 1.79 1.35 5.01
N SER A 25 2.12 1.98 6.13
CA SER A 25 3.36 1.69 6.87
C SER A 25 3.32 0.29 7.49
N VAL A 26 2.19 -0.06 8.12
CA VAL A 26 1.96 -1.39 8.73
C VAL A 26 2.07 -2.51 7.70
N VAL A 27 1.42 -2.36 6.54
CA VAL A 27 1.52 -3.31 5.42
C VAL A 27 2.98 -3.51 5.00
N LYS A 28 3.76 -2.42 4.84
CA LYS A 28 5.19 -2.53 4.47
C LYS A 28 6.00 -3.28 5.53
N MET A 29 5.76 -3.01 6.82
CA MET A 29 6.43 -3.71 7.91
C MET A 29 6.12 -5.21 7.88
N TYR A 30 4.87 -5.59 7.67
CA TYR A 30 4.50 -7.01 7.58
C TYR A 30 5.09 -7.69 6.36
N VAL A 31 5.19 -7.02 5.20
CA VAL A 31 5.90 -7.57 4.03
C VAL A 31 7.34 -7.93 4.39
N THR A 32 8.09 -7.01 5.01
CA THR A 32 9.46 -7.27 5.47
C THR A 32 9.50 -8.46 6.44
N ALA A 33 8.62 -8.47 7.43
CA ALA A 33 8.54 -9.54 8.42
C ALA A 33 8.22 -10.92 7.81
N VAL A 34 7.32 -11.00 6.80
CA VAL A 34 7.04 -12.25 6.08
C VAL A 34 8.28 -12.79 5.37
N THR A 35 9.08 -11.90 4.77
CA THR A 35 10.29 -12.29 4.04
C THR A 35 11.41 -12.76 4.97
N GLU A 36 11.47 -12.25 6.19
CA GLU A 36 12.50 -12.59 7.18
C GLU A 36 12.08 -13.71 8.15
N ALA A 37 10.79 -14.04 8.24
CA ALA A 37 10.28 -15.07 9.14
C ALA A 37 10.74 -16.49 8.71
N ALA A 38 11.67 -17.08 9.47
CA ALA A 38 12.18 -18.44 9.23
C ALA A 38 11.22 -19.55 9.69
N ASN A 39 10.37 -19.29 10.70
CA ASN A 39 9.43 -20.27 11.25
C ASN A 39 8.09 -20.24 10.47
N LYS A 40 7.61 -21.42 10.01
CA LYS A 40 6.40 -21.54 9.19
C LYS A 40 5.12 -21.04 9.89
N PRO A 41 4.78 -21.50 11.12
CA PRO A 41 3.68 -20.92 11.88
C PRO A 41 3.73 -19.40 12.03
N VAL A 42 4.88 -18.85 12.41
CA VAL A 42 5.06 -17.39 12.58
C VAL A 42 4.85 -16.67 11.25
N ARG A 43 5.45 -17.18 10.16
CA ARG A 43 5.26 -16.63 8.82
C ARG A 43 3.78 -16.65 8.40
N SER A 44 3.04 -17.71 8.74
CA SER A 44 1.62 -17.81 8.44
C SER A 44 0.81 -16.75 9.19
N ALA A 45 1.08 -16.56 10.48
CA ALA A 45 0.41 -15.55 11.29
C ALA A 45 0.66 -14.12 10.75
N ILE A 46 1.92 -13.80 10.40
CA ILE A 46 2.26 -12.50 9.82
C ILE A 46 1.56 -12.30 8.46
N LYS A 47 1.40 -13.34 7.64
CA LYS A 47 0.64 -13.24 6.38
C LYS A 47 -0.84 -12.94 6.59
N SER A 48 -1.45 -13.51 7.63
CA SER A 48 -2.84 -13.17 8.01
C SER A 48 -2.94 -11.70 8.37
N LEU A 49 -2.06 -11.21 9.26
CA LEU A 49 -2.02 -9.79 9.65
C LEU A 49 -1.76 -8.86 8.46
N LEU A 50 -0.86 -9.24 7.56
CA LEU A 50 -0.61 -8.50 6.31
C LEU A 50 -1.89 -8.34 5.47
N THR A 51 -2.68 -9.41 5.38
CA THR A 51 -3.91 -9.42 4.58
C THR A 51 -4.96 -8.54 5.26
N GLU A 52 -5.15 -8.70 6.56
CA GLU A 52 -6.09 -7.88 7.36
C GLU A 52 -5.75 -6.38 7.25
N SER A 53 -4.50 -5.98 7.46
CA SER A 53 -4.10 -4.56 7.33
C SER A 53 -4.23 -4.03 5.90
N ALA A 54 -4.06 -4.87 4.88
CA ALA A 54 -4.28 -4.46 3.50
C ALA A 54 -5.77 -4.22 3.21
N ASP A 55 -6.65 -5.04 3.78
CA ASP A 55 -8.11 -4.88 3.69
C ASP A 55 -8.56 -3.61 4.44
N ASP A 56 -8.05 -3.37 5.66
CA ASP A 56 -8.33 -2.16 6.44
C ASP A 56 -7.89 -0.89 5.70
N GLN A 57 -6.67 -0.89 5.14
CA GLN A 57 -6.16 0.20 4.30
C GLN A 57 -7.10 0.49 3.13
N TYR A 58 -7.63 -0.57 2.50
CA TYR A 58 -8.52 -0.44 1.33
C TYR A 58 -9.87 0.17 1.71
N GLU A 59 -10.44 -0.19 2.86
CA GLU A 59 -11.68 0.42 3.33
C GLU A 59 -11.51 1.92 3.62
N ILE A 60 -10.37 2.33 4.21
CA ILE A 60 -10.05 3.77 4.39
C ILE A 60 -9.95 4.47 3.04
N PHE A 61 -9.24 3.88 2.07
CA PHE A 61 -9.12 4.44 0.72
C PHE A 61 -10.48 4.61 0.06
N LYS A 62 -11.35 3.60 0.16
CA LYS A 62 -12.70 3.61 -0.39
C LYS A 62 -13.54 4.71 0.25
N LEU A 63 -13.51 4.83 1.57
CA LEU A 63 -14.20 5.89 2.31
C LEU A 63 -13.73 7.28 1.86
N MET A 64 -12.41 7.49 1.76
CA MET A 64 -11.85 8.75 1.28
C MET A 64 -12.27 9.07 -0.16
N ARG A 65 -12.32 8.07 -1.04
CA ARG A 65 -12.79 8.23 -2.41
C ARG A 65 -14.29 8.57 -2.46
N ASP A 66 -15.11 7.84 -1.72
CA ASP A 66 -16.57 8.01 -1.72
C ASP A 66 -16.97 9.37 -1.11
N ASN A 67 -16.15 9.92 -0.20
CA ASN A 67 -16.28 11.28 0.33
C ASN A 67 -15.62 12.38 -0.53
N GLY A 68 -15.03 12.03 -1.69
CA GLY A 68 -14.40 12.99 -2.60
C GLY A 68 -13.05 13.56 -2.11
N TYR A 69 -12.44 12.93 -1.10
CA TYR A 69 -11.15 13.35 -0.55
C TYR A 69 -9.95 12.80 -1.33
N TYR A 70 -10.16 11.73 -2.09
CA TYR A 70 -9.13 11.08 -2.88
C TYR A 70 -9.67 10.70 -4.26
N GLU A 71 -9.30 11.47 -5.29
CA GLU A 71 -9.56 11.09 -6.68
C GLU A 71 -8.31 10.44 -7.27
N PRO A 72 -8.31 9.12 -7.51
CA PRO A 72 -7.20 8.47 -8.19
C PRO A 72 -7.11 9.00 -9.63
N ALA A 73 -5.92 9.46 -10.02
CA ALA A 73 -5.68 9.86 -11.40
C ALA A 73 -5.99 8.68 -12.35
N PRO A 74 -6.61 8.94 -13.51
CA PRO A 74 -6.81 7.90 -14.51
C PRO A 74 -5.45 7.32 -14.89
N ALA A 75 -5.37 5.99 -14.94
CA ALA A 75 -4.12 5.33 -15.27
C ALA A 75 -3.71 5.69 -16.71
N ASP A 76 -2.48 6.16 -16.88
CA ASP A 76 -1.94 6.47 -18.20
C ASP A 76 -1.69 5.16 -18.95
N LYS A 77 -2.48 4.94 -20.01
CA LYS A 77 -2.40 3.75 -20.85
C LYS A 77 -1.00 3.57 -21.47
N ALA A 78 -0.34 4.66 -21.85
CA ALA A 78 1.01 4.59 -22.41
C ALA A 78 2.02 4.07 -21.39
N VAL A 79 1.89 4.49 -20.11
CA VAL A 79 2.71 3.98 -19.01
C VAL A 79 2.41 2.49 -18.78
N ILE A 80 1.13 2.10 -18.72
CA ILE A 80 0.74 0.69 -18.54
C ILE A 80 1.34 -0.18 -19.65
N ASP A 81 1.21 0.22 -20.91
CA ASP A 81 1.68 -0.57 -22.05
C ASP A 81 3.21 -0.67 -22.05
N ARG A 82 3.92 0.41 -21.71
CA ARG A 82 5.38 0.41 -21.54
C ARG A 82 5.85 -0.53 -20.44
N GLU A 83 5.23 -0.50 -19.27
CA GLU A 83 5.59 -1.35 -18.14
C GLU A 83 5.34 -2.82 -18.49
N LYS A 84 4.18 -3.15 -19.09
CA LYS A 84 3.88 -4.50 -19.58
C LYS A 84 4.96 -5.02 -20.53
N ASP A 85 5.39 -4.21 -21.49
CA ASP A 85 6.42 -4.63 -22.45
C ASP A 85 7.79 -4.79 -21.81
N THR A 86 8.12 -3.96 -20.81
CA THR A 86 9.33 -4.10 -20.01
C THR A 86 9.34 -5.43 -19.25
N PHE A 87 8.25 -5.79 -18.58
CA PHE A 87 8.13 -7.07 -17.88
C PHE A 87 8.14 -8.28 -18.82
N LYS A 88 7.51 -8.20 -20.00
CA LYS A 88 7.60 -9.27 -21.02
C LYS A 88 9.03 -9.51 -21.48
N LYS A 89 9.80 -8.43 -21.71
CA LYS A 89 11.22 -8.52 -22.08
C LYS A 89 12.03 -9.16 -20.95
N ALA A 90 11.88 -8.68 -19.72
CA ALA A 90 12.55 -9.25 -18.55
C ALA A 90 12.23 -10.75 -18.39
N GLN A 91 10.95 -11.14 -18.54
CA GLN A 91 10.54 -12.53 -18.49
C GLN A 91 11.22 -13.39 -19.59
N THR A 92 11.35 -12.84 -20.80
CA THR A 92 11.99 -13.54 -21.92
C THR A 92 13.47 -13.78 -21.64
N GLU A 93 14.19 -12.78 -21.15
CA GLU A 93 15.60 -12.91 -20.80
C GLU A 93 15.83 -13.88 -19.63
N LEU A 94 14.94 -13.87 -18.62
CA LEU A 94 14.99 -14.85 -17.54
C LEU A 94 14.78 -16.29 -18.02
N LYS A 95 13.89 -16.53 -18.99
CA LYS A 95 13.67 -17.87 -19.57
C LYS A 95 14.91 -18.36 -20.32
N LYS A 96 15.50 -17.50 -21.16
CA LYS A 96 16.76 -17.78 -21.86
C LYS A 96 17.89 -18.11 -20.88
N ALA A 97 18.05 -17.31 -19.83
CA ALA A 97 19.06 -17.53 -18.80
C ALA A 97 18.84 -18.84 -18.01
N ALA A 98 17.58 -19.26 -17.86
CA ALA A 98 17.21 -20.52 -17.22
C ALA A 98 17.31 -21.76 -18.14
N GLY A 99 17.78 -21.60 -19.38
CA GLY A 99 17.93 -22.70 -20.34
C GLY A 99 16.60 -23.31 -20.81
N ARG A 100 15.50 -22.55 -20.78
CA ARG A 100 14.16 -22.95 -21.24
C ARG A 100 13.69 -22.12 -22.44
#